data_AF-I3D9C7-F1
#
_entry.id   AF-I3D9C7-F1
#
_cell.length_a   1.000
_cell.length_b   1.000
_cell.length_c   1.000
_cell.angle_alpha   90.00
_cell.angle_beta   90.00
_cell.angle_gamma   90.00
#
_symmetry.space_group_name_H-M   'P 1'
#
loop_
_entity.id
_entity.type
_entity.pdbx_description
1 polymer ?
#
loop_
_entity_poly.entity_id
_entity_poly.type
_entity_poly.pdbx_seq_one_letter_code
_entity_poly.pdbx_strand_id
1 'polypeptide(L)'
;MNEISLKTHYPIAELLKLKLLNMPTAHKNALALFERENVEWRKREGKGGGKEYALSSMPQALQDEIRNKFAVSIVKAKPKSL
;
A
#
# COMPACT_ATOMS: atom_id res chain seq x y z
N MET A 1 -7.40 5.64 16.18
CA MET A 1 -7.14 4.27 15.70
C MET A 1 -7.06 4.33 14.19
N ASN A 2 -5.92 4.00 13.57
CA ASN A 2 -5.88 3.90 12.11
C ASN A 2 -6.42 2.51 11.75
N GLU A 3 -7.67 2.45 11.30
CA GLU A 3 -8.23 1.27 10.67
C GLU A 3 -7.51 1.07 9.34
N ILE A 4 -6.45 0.26 9.37
CA ILE A 4 -5.75 -0.16 8.18
C ILE A 4 -6.71 -1.17 7.51
N SER A 5 -7.56 -0.69 6.59
CA SER A 5 -8.45 -1.51 5.74
C SER A 5 -7.78 -1.87 4.41
N LEU A 6 -7.85 -3.15 4.01
CA LEU A 6 -7.21 -3.66 2.80
C LEU A 6 -7.94 -3.10 1.57
N LYS A 7 -7.34 -2.12 0.91
CA LYS A 7 -7.82 -1.48 -0.31
C LYS A 7 -7.29 -2.20 -1.54
N THR A 8 -8.01 -2.08 -2.64
CA THR A 8 -7.54 -2.53 -3.95
C THR A 8 -6.52 -1.58 -4.57
N HIS A 9 -6.60 -0.28 -4.25
CA HIS A 9 -5.72 0.75 -4.80
C HIS A 9 -5.13 1.61 -3.69
N TYR A 10 -3.84 1.92 -3.80
CA TYR A 10 -3.12 2.76 -2.85
C TYR A 10 -2.37 3.90 -3.53
N PRO A 11 -2.46 5.13 -3.03
CA PRO A 11 -1.54 6.19 -3.43
C PRO A 11 -0.14 5.91 -2.86
N ILE A 12 0.92 6.33 -3.56
CA ILE A 12 2.30 6.14 -3.09
C ILE A 12 2.52 6.77 -1.71
N ALA A 13 1.88 7.90 -1.42
CA ALA A 13 1.96 8.53 -0.12
C ALA A 13 1.43 7.65 1.03
N GLU A 14 0.43 6.80 0.80
CA GLU A 14 -0.01 5.80 1.79
C GLU A 14 1.00 4.67 1.92
N LEU A 15 1.51 4.16 0.80
CA LEU A 15 2.51 3.09 0.80
C LEU A 15 3.81 3.49 1.51
N LEU A 16 4.26 4.73 1.33
CA LEU A 16 5.42 5.29 2.04
C LEU A 16 5.18 5.37 3.56
N LYS A 17 3.95 5.68 3.99
CA LYS A 17 3.58 5.69 5.42
C LYS A 17 3.60 4.30 6.03
N LEU A 18 3.37 3.25 5.24
CA LEU A 18 3.44 1.86 5.71
C LEU A 18 4.88 1.43 6.03
N LYS A 19 5.90 2.17 5.60
CA LYS A 19 7.33 1.85 5.79
C LYS A 19 7.60 0.39 5.41
N LEU A 20 7.33 0.08 4.14
CA LEU A 20 7.57 -1.23 3.53
C LEU A 20 9.08 -1.40 3.32
N LEU A 21 9.62 -2.58 3.64
CA LEU A 21 11.05 -2.90 3.51
C LEU A 21 11.44 -3.07 2.04
N ASN A 22 10.58 -3.73 1.27
CA ASN A 22 10.76 -3.94 -0.18
C ASN A 22 10.37 -2.72 -1.04
N MET A 23 10.25 -1.53 -0.45
CA MET A 23 9.92 -0.31 -1.16
C MET A 23 10.94 0.80 -0.88
N PRO A 24 11.34 1.57 -1.91
CA PRO A 24 12.11 2.79 -1.69
C PRO A 24 11.37 3.77 -0.79
N THR A 25 12.09 4.39 0.15
CA THR A 25 11.55 5.41 1.06
C THR A 25 11.31 6.76 0.37
N ALA A 26 11.98 7.00 -0.76
CA ALA A 26 11.84 8.22 -1.53
C ALA A 26 10.70 8.11 -2.55
N HIS A 27 9.83 9.13 -2.61
CA HIS A 27 8.65 9.16 -3.49
C HIS A 27 9.01 8.96 -4.97
N LYS A 28 10.08 9.60 -5.46
CA LYS A 28 10.53 9.46 -6.86
C LYS A 28 10.97 8.03 -7.18
N ASN A 29 11.70 7.38 -6.27
CA ASN A 29 12.21 6.02 -6.47
C ASN A 29 11.10 4.98 -6.39
N ALA A 30 10.12 5.22 -5.51
CA ALA A 30 8.89 4.44 -5.47
C ALA A 30 8.14 4.53 -6.80
N LEU A 31 7.94 5.73 -7.36
CA LEU A 31 7.32 5.88 -8.67
C LEU A 31 8.09 5.15 -9.77
N ALA A 32 9.42 5.31 -9.80
CA ALA A 32 10.27 4.62 -10.78
C ALA A 32 10.19 3.08 -10.67
N LEU A 33 10.09 2.54 -9.45
CA LEU A 33 9.85 1.11 -9.25
C LEU A 33 8.51 0.69 -9.85
N PHE A 34 7.45 1.44 -9.58
CA PHE A 34 6.11 1.10 -10.04
C PHE A 34 5.98 1.21 -11.56
N GLU A 35 6.66 2.19 -12.17
CA GLU A 35 6.76 2.31 -13.63
C GLU A 35 7.56 1.14 -14.23
N ARG A 36 8.68 0.75 -13.61
CA ARG A 36 9.51 -0.39 -14.07
C ARG A 36 8.75 -1.71 -14.00
N GLU A 37 8.02 -1.94 -12.92
CA GLU A 37 7.23 -3.16 -12.71
C GLU A 37 5.88 -3.11 -13.45
N ASN A 38 5.60 -2.06 -14.23
CA ASN A 38 4.34 -1.86 -14.97
C ASN A 38 3.10 -2.02 -14.10
N VAL A 39 3.16 -1.48 -12.88
CA VAL A 39 2.05 -1.55 -11.92
C VAL A 39 0.87 -0.75 -12.47
N GLU A 40 -0.28 -1.41 -12.57
CA GLU A 40 -1.52 -0.77 -12.98
C GLU A 40 -1.86 0.38 -12.03
N TRP A 41 -2.27 1.50 -12.61
CA TRP A 41 -2.67 2.67 -11.86
C TRP A 41 -3.97 3.24 -12.40
N ARG A 42 -4.74 3.85 -11.51
CA ARG A 42 -5.93 4.61 -11.86
C ARG A 42 -5.79 6.05 -11.39
N LYS A 43 -6.50 6.95 -12.07
CA LYS A 43 -6.64 8.32 -11.62
C LYS A 43 -7.47 8.33 -10.32
N ARG A 44 -6.97 9.01 -9.29
CA ARG A 44 -7.67 9.19 -8.03
C ARG A 44 -8.90 10.06 -8.26
N GLU A 45 -10.06 9.57 -7.83
CA GLU A 45 -11.30 10.32 -7.85
C GLU A 45 -11.34 11.26 -6.63
N GLY A 46 -11.30 12.58 -6.85
CA GLY A 46 -11.38 13.60 -5.79
C GLY A 46 -10.61 14.89 -6.08
N LYS A 47 -10.74 15.87 -5.17
CA LYS A 47 -9.98 17.14 -5.23
C LYS A 47 -8.48 16.86 -5.08
N GLY A 48 -7.69 17.27 -6.08
CA GLY A 48 -6.23 17.23 -6.02
C GLY A 48 -5.55 16.17 -6.88
N GLY A 49 -6.27 15.46 -7.77
CA GLY A 49 -5.72 14.68 -8.88
C GLY A 49 -4.43 13.90 -8.60
N GLY A 50 -4.52 12.59 -8.37
CA GLY A 50 -3.35 11.74 -8.13
C GLY A 50 -3.43 10.41 -8.87
N LYS A 51 -2.37 9.60 -8.76
CA LYS A 51 -2.38 8.20 -9.19
C LYS A 51 -2.50 7.29 -7.98
N GLU A 52 -3.41 6.33 -8.04
CA GLU A 52 -3.49 5.21 -7.11
C GLU A 52 -3.07 3.94 -7.86
N TYR A 53 -2.24 3.13 -7.23
CA TYR A 53 -1.66 1.93 -7.82
C TYR A 53 -2.39 0.70 -7.29
N ALA A 54 -2.72 -0.23 -8.18
CA ALA A 54 -3.48 -1.42 -7.85
C ALA A 54 -2.60 -2.44 -7.11
N LEU A 55 -3.05 -2.92 -5.95
CA LEU A 55 -2.31 -3.89 -5.14
C LEU A 55 -2.07 -5.19 -5.91
N SER A 56 -3.02 -5.60 -6.76
CA SER A 56 -2.96 -6.84 -7.54
C SER A 56 -1.83 -6.87 -8.56
N SER A 57 -1.43 -5.71 -9.09
CA SER A 57 -0.36 -5.58 -10.09
C SER A 57 0.99 -5.19 -9.49
N MET A 58 1.07 -4.99 -8.17
CA MET A 58 2.34 -4.79 -7.48
C MET A 58 3.15 -6.09 -7.41
N PRO A 59 4.49 -6.03 -7.26
CA PRO A 59 5.32 -7.21 -7.01
C PRO A 59 4.84 -8.03 -5.81
N GLN A 60 4.96 -9.37 -5.88
CA GLN A 60 4.54 -10.29 -4.81
C GLN A 60 5.11 -9.91 -3.44
N ALA A 61 6.40 -9.56 -3.37
CA ALA A 61 7.05 -9.13 -2.13
C ALA A 61 6.37 -7.91 -1.48
N LEU A 62 5.90 -6.95 -2.29
CA LEU A 62 5.14 -5.80 -1.83
C LEU A 62 3.73 -6.21 -1.37
N GLN A 63 3.05 -7.08 -2.11
CA GLN A 63 1.73 -7.58 -1.73
C GLN A 63 1.75 -8.29 -0.38
N ASP A 64 2.74 -9.16 -0.16
CA ASP A 64 2.87 -9.93 1.07
C ASP A 64 3.19 -9.06 2.27
N GLU A 65 4.08 -8.08 2.13
CA GLU A 65 4.35 -7.12 3.21
C GLU A 65 3.12 -6.30 3.59
N ILE A 66 2.40 -5.82 2.57
CA ILE A 66 1.17 -5.07 2.75
C ILE A 66 0.18 -5.96 3.53
N ARG A 67 -0.13 -7.16 3.01
CA ARG A 67 -1.03 -8.14 3.65
C ARG A 67 -0.59 -8.51 5.07
N ASN A 68 0.71 -8.67 5.31
CA ASN A 68 1.23 -9.00 6.63
C ASN A 68 1.01 -7.85 7.63
N LYS A 69 1.28 -6.60 7.23
CA LYS A 69 0.97 -5.42 8.07
C LYS A 69 -0.54 -5.31 8.35
N PHE A 70 -1.37 -5.62 7.36
CA PHE A 70 -2.83 -5.71 7.54
C PHE A 70 -3.21 -6.80 8.55
N ALA A 71 -2.70 -8.02 8.38
CA ALA A 71 -2.99 -9.15 9.27
C ALA A 71 -2.58 -8.84 10.71
N VAL A 72 -1.37 -8.29 10.93
CA VAL A 72 -0.90 -7.86 12.25
C VAL A 72 -1.81 -6.78 12.84
N SER A 73 -2.29 -5.84 12.03
CA SER A 73 -3.22 -4.80 12.49
C SER A 73 -4.56 -5.38 12.93
N ILE A 74 -5.11 -6.35 12.18
CA ILE A 74 -6.37 -7.02 12.52
C ILE A 74 -6.21 -7.89 13.78
N VAL A 75 -5.11 -8.63 13.89
CA VAL A 75 -4.84 -9.48 15.07
C VAL A 75 -4.66 -8.62 16.33
N LYS A 76 -3.99 -7.47 16.23
CA LYS A 76 -3.87 -6.52 17.36
C LYS A 76 -5.20 -5.86 17.72
N ALA A 77 -6.11 -5.70 16.76
CA ALA A 77 -7.41 -5.08 16.96
C ALA A 77 -8.46 -6.06 17.53
N LYS A 78 -8.24 -7.38 17.47
CA LYS A 78 -9.08 -8.33 18.20
C LYS A 78 -8.79 -8.17 19.70
N PRO A 79 -9.74 -7.71 20.52
CA PRO A 79 -9.59 -7.85 21.96
C PRO A 79 -9.53 -9.34 22.24
N LYS A 80 -8.54 -9.74 23.04
CA LYS A 80 -8.48 -11.04 23.67
C LYS A 80 -9.82 -11.21 24.40
N SER A 81 -10.73 -11.96 23.79
CA SER A 81 -11.93 -12.41 24.47
C SER A 81 -11.56 -13.71 25.15
N LEU A 82 -12.03 -13.83 26.40
CA LEU A 82 -11.79 -14.86 27.43
C LEU A 82 -10.68 -14.50 28.41
#